data_AF-A0A2N2CKH1-F1
#
_entry.id   AF-A0A2N2CKH1-F1
#
_cell.length_a   1.000
_cell.length_b   1.000
_cell.length_c   1.000
_cell.angle_alpha   90.00
_cell.angle_beta   90.00
_cell.angle_gamma   90.00
#
_symmetry.space_group_name_H-M   'P 1'
#
loop_
_entity.id
_entity.type
_entity.pdbx_description
1 polymer ?
#
loop_
_entity_poly.entity_id
_entity_poly.type
_entity_poly.pdbx_seq_one_letter_code
_entity_poly.pdbx_strand_id
1 'polypeptide(L)'
;MLKVRRRLILARRGHKLLKDKQDELVRQFILLLKKTSDLRDEVEKKLSGLYKNYIIAKAVQSQKVTDYLISSSAQKVEIKRTEKIFMNIPLVEFFVNFSQPDEQYNFFHSSEKMDFVISNVL
;
A
#
# COMPACT_ATOMS: atom_id res chain seq x y z
N MET A 1 -16.02 -54.08 1.85
CA MET A 1 -16.87 -53.37 0.85
C MET A 1 -17.38 -51.99 1.31
N LEU A 2 -18.02 -51.84 2.48
CA LEU A 2 -18.65 -50.57 2.91
C LEU A 2 -17.68 -49.39 3.12
N LYS A 3 -16.44 -49.62 3.60
CA LYS A 3 -15.43 -48.55 3.81
C LYS A 3 -14.99 -47.87 2.50
N VAL A 4 -14.84 -48.62 1.42
CA VAL A 4 -14.37 -48.10 0.12
C VAL A 4 -15.44 -47.21 -0.52
N ARG A 5 -16.72 -47.63 -0.47
CA ARG A 5 -17.84 -46.81 -0.95
C ARG A 5 -17.95 -45.47 -0.21
N ARG A 6 -17.81 -45.47 1.13
CA ARG A 6 -17.84 -44.23 1.93
C ARG A 6 -16.68 -43.29 1.57
N ARG A 7 -15.46 -43.81 1.42
CA ARG A 7 -14.29 -43.03 0.98
C ARG A 7 -14.49 -42.42 -0.40
N LEU A 8 -15.07 -43.16 -1.35
CA LEU A 8 -15.32 -42.69 -2.71
C LEU A 8 -16.36 -41.54 -2.73
N ILE A 9 -17.43 -41.66 -1.93
CA ILE A 9 -18.44 -40.60 -1.79
C ILE A 9 -17.83 -39.34 -1.14
N LEU A 10 -17.04 -39.52 -0.06
CA LEU A 10 -16.35 -38.41 0.60
C LEU A 10 -15.35 -37.71 -0.33
N ALA A 11 -14.57 -38.48 -1.09
CA ALA A 11 -13.60 -37.94 -2.05
C ALA A 11 -14.29 -37.13 -3.16
N ARG A 12 -15.42 -37.63 -3.70
CA ARG A 12 -16.20 -36.89 -4.71
C ARG A 12 -16.77 -35.57 -4.18
N ARG A 13 -17.31 -35.57 -2.95
CA ARG A 13 -17.82 -34.36 -2.31
C ARG A 13 -16.69 -33.38 -1.96
N GLY A 14 -15.57 -33.87 -1.42
CA GLY A 14 -14.40 -33.07 -1.11
C GLY A 14 -13.79 -32.41 -2.33
N HIS A 15 -13.69 -33.13 -3.46
CA HIS A 15 -13.22 -32.56 -4.72
C HIS A 15 -14.14 -31.43 -5.21
N LYS A 16 -15.47 -31.63 -5.16
CA LYS A 16 -16.42 -30.57 -5.53
C LYS A 16 -16.25 -29.32 -4.64
N LEU A 17 -16.18 -29.50 -3.32
CA LEU A 17 -16.00 -28.39 -2.37
C LEU A 17 -14.67 -27.65 -2.58
N LEU A 18 -13.59 -28.37 -2.88
CA LEU A 18 -12.29 -27.77 -3.18
C LEU A 18 -12.32 -26.97 -4.49
N LYS A 19 -13.03 -27.47 -5.50
CA LYS A 19 -13.22 -26.76 -6.76
C LYS A 19 -14.04 -25.49 -6.55
N ASP A 20 -15.17 -25.56 -5.84
CA ASP A 20 -16.01 -24.39 -5.53
C ASP A 20 -15.20 -23.32 -4.74
N LYS A 21 -14.37 -23.76 -3.79
CA LYS A 21 -13.45 -22.87 -3.04
C LYS A 21 -12.40 -22.22 -3.95
N GLN A 22 -11.83 -22.99 -4.87
CA GLN A 22 -10.84 -22.48 -5.84
C GLN A 22 -11.46 -21.42 -6.75
N ASP A 23 -12.67 -21.66 -7.25
CA ASP A 23 -13.36 -20.73 -8.15
C ASP A 23 -13.65 -19.40 -7.45
N GLU A 24 -14.09 -19.42 -6.19
CA GLU A 24 -14.30 -18.19 -5.42
C GLU A 24 -12.98 -17.47 -5.08
N LEU A 25 -11.92 -18.21 -4.76
CA LEU A 25 -10.58 -17.63 -4.56
C LEU A 25 -10.09 -16.90 -5.81
N VAL A 26 -10.23 -17.51 -6.99
CA VAL A 26 -9.85 -16.88 -8.26
C VAL A 26 -10.67 -15.62 -8.52
N ARG A 27 -11.99 -15.67 -8.25
CA ARG A 27 -12.87 -14.50 -8.40
C ARG A 27 -12.42 -13.33 -7.52
N GLN A 28 -12.17 -13.58 -6.24
CA GLN A 28 -11.71 -12.56 -5.29
C GLN A 28 -10.32 -12.03 -5.68
N PHE A 29 -9.42 -12.91 -6.13
CA PHE A 29 -8.09 -12.54 -6.57
C PHE A 29 -8.12 -11.58 -7.76
N ILE A 30 -8.94 -11.85 -8.78
CA ILE A 30 -9.09 -10.96 -9.95
C ILE A 30 -9.66 -9.60 -9.54
N LEU A 31 -10.61 -9.56 -8.60
CA LEU A 31 -11.14 -8.29 -8.08
C LEU A 31 -10.06 -7.48 -7.35
N LEU A 32 -9.24 -8.15 -6.54
CA LEU A 32 -8.10 -7.51 -5.86
C LEU A 32 -7.06 -6.99 -6.85
N LEU A 33 -6.77 -7.74 -7.93
CA LEU A 33 -5.85 -7.29 -8.98
C LEU A 33 -6.33 -6.00 -9.65
N LYS A 34 -7.62 -5.92 -10.00
CA LYS A 34 -8.20 -4.70 -10.58
C LYS A 34 -8.09 -3.51 -9.62
N LYS A 35 -8.53 -3.69 -8.37
CA LYS A 35 -8.44 -2.66 -7.35
C LYS A 35 -7.00 -2.19 -7.12
N THR A 36 -6.04 -3.11 -7.14
CA THR A 36 -4.61 -2.78 -7.01
C THR A 36 -4.11 -1.97 -8.19
N SER A 37 -4.53 -2.31 -9.42
CA SER A 37 -4.19 -1.55 -10.61
C SER A 37 -4.75 -0.14 -10.55
N ASP A 38 -6.03 0.02 -10.19
CA ASP A 38 -6.68 1.33 -10.12
C ASP A 38 -6.00 2.24 -9.07
N LEU A 39 -5.71 1.68 -7.88
CA LEU A 39 -4.99 2.39 -6.83
C LEU A 39 -3.56 2.75 -7.25
N ARG A 40 -2.90 1.86 -8.00
CA ARG A 40 -1.55 2.11 -8.53
C ARG A 40 -1.55 3.30 -9.48
N ASP A 41 -2.48 3.33 -10.42
CA ASP A 41 -2.59 4.42 -11.39
C ASP A 41 -2.88 5.77 -10.70
N GLU A 42 -3.70 5.76 -9.65
CA GLU A 42 -3.97 6.96 -8.84
C GLU A 42 -2.71 7.47 -8.13
N VAL A 43 -1.97 6.56 -7.48
CA VAL A 43 -0.72 6.89 -6.78
C VAL A 43 0.36 7.37 -7.76
N GLU A 44 0.52 6.71 -8.91
CA GLU A 44 1.49 7.10 -9.94
C GLU A 44 1.18 8.49 -10.52
N LYS A 45 -0.09 8.83 -10.73
CA LYS A 45 -0.48 10.19 -11.15
C LYS A 45 -0.11 11.25 -10.11
N LYS A 46 -0.40 10.99 -8.83
CA LYS A 46 -0.03 11.91 -7.73
C LYS A 46 1.49 12.08 -7.63
N LEU A 47 2.23 10.96 -7.62
CA LEU A 47 3.70 10.99 -7.58
C LEU A 47 4.30 11.72 -8.78
N SER A 48 3.80 11.50 -9.99
CA SER A 48 4.29 12.21 -11.19
C SER A 48 4.16 13.73 -11.06
N GLY A 49 3.05 14.22 -10.51
CA GLY A 49 2.86 15.65 -10.21
C GLY A 49 3.87 16.17 -9.19
N LEU A 50 4.07 15.43 -8.09
CA LEU A 50 5.02 15.79 -7.04
C LEU A 50 6.46 15.81 -7.54
N TYR A 51 6.88 14.80 -8.31
CA TYR A 51 8.23 14.71 -8.86
C TYR A 51 8.54 15.88 -9.80
N LYS A 52 7.59 16.32 -10.63
CA LYS A 52 7.78 17.50 -11.49
C LYS A 52 8.06 18.75 -10.66
N ASN A 53 7.28 18.97 -9.60
CA ASN A 53 7.47 20.11 -8.71
C ASN A 53 8.77 20.01 -7.90
N TYR A 54 9.14 18.80 -7.47
CA TYR A 54 10.39 18.54 -6.76
C TYR A 54 11.63 18.81 -7.62
N ILE A 55 11.65 18.39 -8.89
CA ILE A 55 12.77 18.66 -9.81
C ILE A 55 12.96 20.17 -10.00
N ILE A 56 11.88 20.92 -10.17
CA ILE A 56 11.95 22.38 -10.32
C ILE A 56 12.42 23.04 -9.02
N ALA A 57 11.90 22.60 -7.86
CA ALA A 57 12.35 23.10 -6.56
C ALA A 57 13.85 22.83 -6.33
N LYS A 58 14.33 21.64 -6.68
CA LYS A 58 15.76 21.27 -6.60
C LYS A 58 16.64 22.07 -7.56
N ALA A 59 16.13 22.48 -8.72
CA ALA A 59 16.87 23.34 -9.64
C ALA A 59 17.03 24.78 -9.13
N VAL A 60 16.10 25.25 -8.29
CA VAL A 60 16.09 26.60 -7.72
C VAL A 60 16.80 26.65 -6.35
N GLN A 61 16.75 25.58 -5.56
CA GLN A 61 17.36 25.50 -4.23
C GLN A 61 18.76 24.89 -4.25
N SER A 62 19.61 25.31 -3.30
CA SER A 62 20.91 24.67 -3.06
C SER A 62 20.73 23.31 -2.38
N GLN A 63 21.51 22.31 -2.78
CA GLN A 63 21.47 20.93 -2.27
C GLN A 63 21.46 20.87 -0.73
N LYS A 64 22.24 21.74 -0.07
CA LYS A 64 22.34 21.79 1.41
C LYS A 64 21.03 22.18 2.09
N VAL A 65 20.23 23.05 1.47
CA VAL A 65 18.94 23.49 2.02
C VAL A 65 17.91 22.38 1.84
N THR A 66 17.90 21.70 0.70
CA THR A 66 17.01 20.56 0.43
C THR A 66 17.25 19.41 1.40
N ASP A 67 18.51 19.05 1.65
CA ASP A 67 18.86 17.97 2.58
C ASP A 67 18.41 18.29 4.02
N TYR A 68 18.58 19.56 4.43
CA TYR A 68 18.10 20.04 5.73
C TYR A 68 16.57 19.94 5.85
N LEU A 69 15.82 20.43 4.85
CA LEU A 69 14.35 20.42 4.84
C LEU A 69 13.76 19.01 4.91
N ILE A 70 14.36 18.03 4.22
CA ILE A 70 13.92 16.63 4.27
C ILE A 70 14.18 16.02 5.65
N SER A 71 15.33 16.33 6.26
CA SER A 71 15.67 15.82 7.58
C SER A 71 14.77 16.37 8.70
N SER A 72 14.33 17.62 8.57
CA SER A 72 13.44 18.26 9.56
C SER A 72 11.97 17.87 9.39
N SER A 73 11.54 17.46 8.19
CA SER A 73 10.16 17.10 7.90
C SER A 73 9.84 15.62 8.15
N ALA A 74 10.75 14.85 8.77
CA ALA A 74 10.59 13.42 8.96
C ALA A 74 9.52 13.12 10.03
N GLN A 75 8.29 12.82 9.59
CA GLN A 75 7.21 12.36 10.45
C GLN A 75 7.45 10.92 10.91
N LYS A 76 7.13 10.64 12.17
CA LYS A 76 7.17 9.25 12.68
C LYS A 76 6.00 8.46 12.09
N VAL A 77 6.33 7.44 11.32
CA VAL A 77 5.37 6.49 10.74
C VAL A 77 5.45 5.19 11.52
N GLU A 78 4.33 4.77 12.13
CA GLU A 78 4.23 3.47 12.79
C GLU A 78 3.49 2.50 11.87
N ILE A 79 4.14 1.39 11.51
CA ILE A 79 3.54 0.33 10.71
C ILE A 79 3.15 -0.82 11.63
N LYS A 80 1.84 -1.05 11.78
CA LYS A 80 1.29 -2.21 12.49
C LYS A 80 1.00 -3.33 11.50
N ARG A 81 1.47 -4.53 11.85
CA ARG A 81 1.24 -5.75 11.08
C ARG A 81 0.18 -6.60 11.77
N THR A 82 -0.82 -7.04 11.01
CA THR A 82 -1.88 -7.91 11.53
C THR A 82 -2.04 -9.12 10.63
N GLU A 83 -2.25 -10.30 11.22
CA GLU A 83 -2.50 -11.53 10.48
C GLU A 83 -4.00 -11.83 10.43
N LYS A 84 -4.47 -12.22 9.25
CA LYS A 84 -5.88 -12.53 8.99
C LYS A 84 -5.98 -13.81 8.19
N ILE A 85 -6.80 -14.75 8.64
CA ILE A 85 -7.02 -15.99 7.91
C ILE A 85 -8.20 -15.77 6.95
N PHE A 86 -7.98 -15.96 5.66
CA PHE A 86 -9.02 -15.94 4.65
C PHE A 86 -9.03 -17.27 3.89
N MET A 87 -10.16 -17.99 3.95
CA MET A 87 -10.30 -19.29 3.28
C MET A 87 -9.12 -20.25 3.52
N ASN A 88 -8.66 -20.35 4.78
CA ASN A 88 -7.56 -21.22 5.20
C ASN A 88 -6.17 -20.81 4.65
N ILE A 89 -6.03 -19.57 4.18
CA ILE A 89 -4.77 -18.96 3.76
C ILE A 89 -4.48 -17.80 4.73
N PRO A 90 -3.28 -17.74 5.34
CA PRO A 90 -2.88 -16.60 6.15
C PRO A 90 -2.55 -15.41 5.24
N LEU A 91 -3.15 -14.26 5.54
CA LEU A 91 -2.90 -12.97 4.91
C LEU A 91 -2.30 -12.01 5.91
N VAL A 92 -1.47 -11.10 5.43
CA VAL A 92 -0.87 -10.03 6.22
C VAL A 92 -1.50 -8.71 5.77
N GLU A 93 -2.09 -7.99 6.72
CA GLU A 93 -2.59 -6.63 6.53
C GLU A 93 -1.62 -5.65 7.21
N PHE A 94 -1.32 -4.54 6.53
CA PHE A 94 -0.47 -3.47 7.06
C PHE A 94 -1.34 -2.25 7.36
N PHE A 95 -1.22 -1.72 8.58
CA PHE A 95 -1.86 -0.49 9.00
C PHE A 95 -0.77 0.55 9.24
N VAL A 96 -0.85 1.66 8.53
CA VAL A 96 0.10 2.77 8.66
C VAL A 96 -0.58 3.85 9.49
N ASN A 97 -0.03 4.11 10.68
CA ASN A 97 -0.47 5.24 11.50
C ASN A 97 0.54 6.38 11.31
N PHE A 98 0.02 7.54 10.90
CA PHE A 98 0.78 8.77 10.85
C PHE A 98 0.69 9.44 12.22
N SER A 99 1.82 9.60 12.92
CA SER A 99 1.90 10.52 14.06
C SER A 99 1.60 11.94 13.58
N GLN A 100 0.99 12.81 14.40
CA GLN A 100 0.88 14.22 14.00
C GLN A 100 2.27 14.79 13.68
N PRO A 101 2.38 15.62 12.62
CA PRO A 101 3.67 16.20 12.25
C PRO A 101 4.17 17.06 13.42
N ASP A 102 5.40 16.80 13.88
CA ASP A 102 6.10 17.75 14.70
C ASP A 102 6.21 19.05 13.87
N GLU A 103 5.73 20.17 14.41
CA GLU A 103 5.55 21.48 13.74
C GLU A 103 6.87 22.16 13.27
N GLN A 104 7.92 21.41 12.93
CA GLN A 104 9.27 21.92 12.70
C GLN A 104 9.64 22.07 11.22
N TYR A 105 8.66 22.31 10.34
CA TYR A 105 8.98 22.73 8.98
C TYR A 105 9.24 24.23 8.93
N ASN A 106 10.52 24.62 8.83
CA ASN A 106 10.93 26.02 8.84
C ASN A 106 10.91 26.61 7.41
N PHE A 107 9.80 27.27 7.05
CA PHE A 107 9.50 27.78 5.71
C PHE A 107 10.43 28.89 5.19
N PHE A 108 11.28 29.49 6.03
CA PHE A 108 12.03 30.73 5.70
C PHE A 108 12.98 30.63 4.50
N HIS A 109 13.49 29.43 4.18
CA HIS A 109 14.39 29.21 3.04
C HIS A 109 13.80 28.30 1.96
N SER A 110 12.53 27.96 2.08
CA SER A 110 11.84 27.07 1.16
C SER A 110 11.25 27.86 -0.02
N SER A 111 11.18 27.19 -1.19
CA SER A 111 10.43 27.69 -2.34
C SER A 111 9.00 27.18 -2.28
N GLU A 112 8.03 27.95 -2.77
CA GLU A 112 6.61 27.58 -2.87
C GLU A 112 6.38 26.16 -3.47
N LYS A 113 7.19 25.78 -4.47
CA LYS A 113 7.11 24.44 -5.09
C LYS A 113 7.57 23.30 -4.18
N MET A 114 8.47 23.56 -3.24
CA MET A 114 8.94 22.60 -2.24
C MET A 114 7.92 22.47 -1.11
N ASP A 115 7.31 23.58 -0.69
CA ASP A 115 6.19 23.59 0.27
C ASP A 115 5.01 22.78 -0.25
N PHE A 116 4.70 22.92 -1.55
CA PHE A 116 3.69 22.12 -2.22
C PHE A 116 4.04 20.62 -2.22
N VAL A 117 5.31 20.26 -2.38
CA VAL A 117 5.75 18.86 -2.35
C VAL A 117 5.62 18.28 -0.94
N ILE A 118 6.07 19.02 0.08
CA ILE A 118 6.10 18.54 1.45
C ILE A 118 4.69 18.43 2.04
N SER A 119 3.78 19.37 1.72
CA SER A 119 2.39 19.33 2.17
C SER A 119 1.53 18.23 1.52
N ASN A 120 1.94 17.67 0.38
CA ASN A 120 1.23 16.58 -0.30
C ASN A 120 1.89 15.20 -0.08
N VAL A 121 3.07 15.16 0.55
CA VAL A 121 3.77 13.93 0.91
C VAL A 121 3.51 13.54 2.37
N LEU A 122 3.33 14.53 3.25
CA LEU A 122 2.93 14.39 4.66
C LEU A 122 1.41 14.42 4.83
#